data_AF-A0A503PQJ3-F1
#
_entry.id   AF-A0A503PQJ3-F1
#
_cell.length_a   1.000
_cell.length_b   1.000
_cell.length_c   1.000
_cell.angle_alpha   90.00
_cell.angle_beta   90.00
_cell.angle_gamma   90.00
#
_symmetry.space_group_name_H-M   'P 1'
#
loop_
_entity.id
_entity.type
_entity.pdbx_description
1 polymer ?
#
loop_
_entity_poly.entity_id
_entity_poly.type
_entity_poly.pdbx_seq_one_letter_code
_entity_poly.pdbx_strand_id
1 'polypeptide(L)'
;MTSSLPPTDALFHVDAKIFQRSAGRSAVAAAAYRSASCLTDERIGETFDYRKKVAREAFILAPADAPEWTRDRGELWNRVEVGERRKDAQVAREVEVSIPRDLPESGWRPFAESVCAHYVAAGAIVDIGIHCPADVYGEPQPHFHAMLTLRALDESTPSGFARTKNRAVESTFTSGGSYGGERGAALVAERERIAGIMNEFLARAGSNRRASHLSNAVRGLDREAEPTMGEERTKIMKKRKRHDRRSALVSSIRKTRIQENELASIEEEIMATSPTHQARNGIRPRSRVDFKTKLFRQRFPDLSHAEDWVKNFHFIDTATPGLTKIATRDGGHVEIRGRMAKVFGARGIADNFVAELDGMAELDDIERLEELKSLRRKGNGARPRRNPDEVPQLPPDRVGSLADRWRSRGFTKITEAPDGVWIEIGKCRLQDLGDELRIHGQAASDAAVRAMISKAVDEWDSSLEVFGERAFKDQTWLEAQRQGVAVYDADTGQPYEPSEEVRRAFEGDQYRIRSEHDEINAIKSHRAMAALVLEAAAGDTAALTKLKANDRDLADFIVLHLDDEQRGRLVGKPEADVVAALPEFRVFGRYARAAEDEKRKREGLATPADDFEAPPPVPGDDYEVRRPR
;
A
#
# COMPACT_ATOMS: atom_id res chain seq x y z
N MET A 1 -1.10 -5.01 -26.11
CA MET A 1 -0.75 -6.18 -25.27
C MET A 1 -0.66 -5.71 -23.84
N THR A 2 -1.44 -6.32 -22.96
CA THR A 2 -1.43 -5.98 -21.54
C THR A 2 -0.24 -6.66 -20.88
N SER A 3 0.70 -5.89 -20.31
CA SER A 3 1.93 -6.41 -19.70
C SER A 3 2.13 -5.81 -18.32
N SER A 4 2.59 -6.64 -17.37
CA SER A 4 3.04 -6.17 -16.05
C SER A 4 4.47 -5.61 -16.05
N LEU A 5 5.16 -5.67 -17.19
CA LEU A 5 6.48 -5.04 -17.38
C LEU A 5 6.31 -3.58 -17.81
N PRO A 6 7.24 -2.68 -17.45
CA PRO A 6 7.24 -1.30 -17.93
C PRO A 6 7.04 -1.20 -19.45
N PRO A 7 6.46 -0.11 -19.98
CA PRO A 7 6.25 0.08 -21.42
C PRO A 7 7.53 -0.01 -22.27
N THR A 8 8.68 0.32 -21.67
CA THR A 8 10.02 0.29 -22.26
C THR A 8 10.79 -1.02 -22.02
N ASP A 9 10.20 -1.99 -21.32
CA ASP A 9 10.86 -3.23 -20.90
C ASP A 9 10.30 -4.45 -21.63
N ALA A 10 11.20 -5.28 -22.17
CA ALA A 10 10.87 -6.60 -22.69
C ALA A 10 11.10 -7.68 -21.62
N LEU A 11 10.35 -8.78 -21.72
CA LEU A 11 10.54 -9.94 -20.84
C LEU A 11 11.91 -10.54 -21.07
N PHE A 12 12.71 -10.61 -20.01
CA PHE A 12 13.97 -11.31 -20.00
C PHE A 12 13.92 -12.46 -19.01
N HIS A 13 13.86 -13.68 -19.53
CA HIS A 13 14.00 -14.90 -18.76
C HIS A 13 15.01 -15.81 -19.45
N VAL A 14 16.03 -16.21 -18.68
CA VAL A 14 16.99 -17.23 -19.05
C VAL A 14 17.11 -18.17 -17.85
N ASP A 15 16.94 -19.46 -18.08
CA ASP A 15 17.17 -20.51 -17.11
C ASP A 15 18.17 -21.52 -17.68
N ALA A 16 19.16 -21.91 -16.89
CA ALA A 16 20.17 -22.87 -17.29
C ALA A 16 20.18 -24.03 -16.30
N LYS A 17 19.87 -25.24 -16.78
CA LYS A 17 19.75 -26.44 -15.95
C LYS A 17 20.49 -27.63 -16.53
N ILE A 18 20.85 -28.56 -15.66
CA ILE A 18 21.59 -29.76 -16.02
C ILE A 18 20.68 -30.98 -15.89
N PHE A 19 20.65 -31.83 -16.90
CA PHE A 19 19.96 -33.11 -16.84
C PHE A 19 20.90 -34.16 -16.26
N GLN A 20 20.50 -34.74 -15.13
CA GLN A 20 21.26 -35.73 -14.40
C GLN A 20 20.46 -37.02 -14.22
N ARG A 21 21.11 -38.16 -14.48
CA ARG A 21 20.48 -39.47 -14.31
C ARG A 21 20.07 -39.80 -12.89
N SER A 22 20.85 -39.34 -11.90
CA SER A 22 20.53 -39.52 -10.48
C SER A 22 19.21 -38.85 -10.09
N ALA A 23 18.76 -37.85 -10.86
CA ALA A 23 17.46 -37.20 -10.71
C ALA A 23 16.36 -37.85 -11.59
N GLY A 24 16.60 -39.05 -12.14
CA GLY A 24 15.68 -39.77 -13.00
C GLY A 24 15.46 -39.13 -14.37
N ARG A 25 16.40 -38.30 -14.86
CA ARG A 25 16.28 -37.61 -16.15
C ARG A 25 16.97 -38.40 -17.26
N SER A 26 16.30 -38.52 -18.41
CA SER A 26 16.83 -39.04 -19.67
C SER A 26 16.90 -37.89 -20.69
N ALA A 27 18.01 -37.80 -21.41
CA ALA A 27 18.20 -36.83 -22.49
C ALA A 27 17.23 -37.10 -23.65
N VAL A 28 16.99 -38.38 -23.97
CA VAL A 28 16.03 -38.79 -25.01
C VAL A 28 14.61 -38.38 -24.63
N ALA A 29 14.19 -38.62 -23.39
CA ALA A 29 12.89 -38.21 -22.89
C ALA A 29 12.71 -36.67 -22.93
N ALA A 30 13.75 -35.93 -22.53
CA ALA A 30 13.75 -34.47 -22.59
C ALA A 30 13.65 -33.96 -24.03
N ALA A 31 14.45 -34.50 -24.94
CA ALA A 31 14.44 -34.12 -26.36
C ALA A 31 13.08 -34.42 -27.02
N ALA A 32 12.48 -35.58 -26.74
CA ALA A 32 11.15 -35.93 -27.21
C ALA A 32 10.10 -34.92 -26.72
N TYR A 33 10.17 -34.54 -25.43
CA TYR A 33 9.25 -33.57 -24.84
C TYR A 33 9.38 -32.19 -25.48
N ARG A 34 10.61 -31.69 -25.70
CA ARG A 34 10.86 -30.35 -26.27
C ARG A 34 10.55 -30.26 -27.75
N SER A 35 10.73 -31.33 -28.50
CA SER A 35 10.42 -31.37 -29.93
C SER A 35 8.99 -31.80 -30.23
N ALA A 36 8.18 -32.13 -29.21
CA ALA A 36 6.86 -32.72 -29.37
C ALA A 36 6.87 -33.96 -30.28
N SER A 37 7.87 -34.82 -30.11
CA SER A 37 8.09 -36.02 -30.92
C SER A 37 7.91 -37.30 -30.11
N CYS A 38 8.10 -38.44 -30.76
CA CYS A 38 8.10 -39.76 -30.15
C CYS A 38 9.49 -40.37 -30.36
N LEU A 39 10.26 -40.56 -29.27
CA LEU A 39 11.62 -41.12 -29.32
C LEU A 39 11.76 -42.29 -28.34
N THR A 40 12.63 -43.24 -28.66
CA THR A 40 12.93 -44.39 -27.80
C THR A 40 14.33 -44.24 -27.20
N ASP A 41 14.43 -44.37 -25.87
CA ASP A 41 15.71 -44.48 -25.17
C ASP A 41 16.14 -45.95 -25.21
N GLU A 42 17.04 -46.28 -26.14
CA GLU A 42 17.47 -47.65 -26.43
C GLU A 42 18.17 -48.31 -25.24
N ARG A 43 18.79 -47.50 -24.36
CA ARG A 43 19.49 -47.98 -23.17
C ARG A 43 18.53 -48.60 -22.15
N ILE A 44 17.30 -48.11 -22.06
CA ILE A 44 16.27 -48.60 -21.11
C ILE A 44 15.08 -49.27 -21.79
N GLY A 45 15.01 -49.22 -23.13
CA GLY A 45 13.91 -49.79 -23.90
C GLY A 45 12.58 -49.03 -23.72
N GLU A 46 12.61 -47.81 -23.22
CA GLU A 46 11.41 -47.00 -22.98
C GLU A 46 11.16 -46.03 -24.15
N THR A 47 9.90 -45.96 -24.59
CA THR A 47 9.45 -45.02 -25.63
C THR A 47 8.71 -43.83 -24.99
N PHE A 48 9.13 -42.62 -25.31
CA PHE A 48 8.57 -41.37 -24.83
C PHE A 48 7.78 -40.67 -25.94
N ASP A 49 6.45 -40.81 -25.91
CA ASP A 49 5.54 -40.21 -26.90
C ASP A 49 4.94 -38.87 -26.41
N TYR A 50 5.47 -37.77 -26.92
CA TYR A 50 5.00 -36.41 -26.62
C TYR A 50 4.35 -35.72 -27.82
N ARG A 51 3.92 -36.45 -28.86
CA ARG A 51 3.26 -35.87 -30.05
C ARG A 51 1.96 -35.13 -29.75
N LYS A 52 1.38 -35.31 -28.55
CA LYS A 52 0.23 -34.54 -28.03
C LYS A 52 0.60 -33.14 -27.55
N LYS A 53 1.89 -32.83 -27.41
CA LYS A 53 2.42 -31.48 -27.12
C LYS A 53 2.52 -30.70 -28.43
N VAL A 54 2.76 -29.41 -28.31
CA VAL A 54 2.90 -28.52 -29.47
C VAL A 54 4.23 -27.79 -29.37
N ALA A 55 5.16 -28.12 -30.26
CA ALA A 55 6.30 -27.29 -30.60
C ALA A 55 5.95 -26.51 -31.88
N ARG A 56 6.28 -25.21 -31.91
CA ARG A 56 6.11 -24.38 -33.10
C ARG A 56 7.12 -24.76 -34.17
N GLU A 57 8.34 -25.04 -33.70
CA GLU A 57 9.44 -25.48 -34.55
C GLU A 57 10.43 -26.29 -33.71
N ALA A 58 11.10 -27.26 -34.32
CA ALA A 58 12.18 -28.00 -33.68
C ALA A 58 13.28 -28.32 -34.69
N PHE A 59 14.55 -28.08 -34.33
CA PHE A 59 15.69 -28.22 -35.23
C PHE A 59 16.98 -28.40 -34.44
N ILE A 60 18.03 -28.91 -35.10
CA ILE A 60 19.34 -29.11 -34.49
C ILE A 60 20.34 -28.18 -35.17
N LEU A 61 21.15 -27.50 -34.36
CA LEU A 61 22.33 -26.76 -34.79
C LEU A 61 23.57 -27.58 -34.44
N ALA A 62 24.40 -27.81 -35.44
CA ALA A 62 25.66 -28.53 -35.30
C ALA A 62 26.75 -27.80 -36.09
N PRO A 63 28.04 -28.02 -35.77
CA PRO A 63 29.14 -27.58 -36.61
C PRO A 63 28.96 -28.00 -38.07
N ALA A 64 29.49 -27.21 -39.01
CA ALA A 64 29.29 -27.46 -40.44
C ALA A 64 29.83 -28.81 -40.91
N ASP A 65 30.88 -29.30 -40.25
CA ASP A 65 31.56 -30.57 -40.45
C ASP A 65 31.02 -31.70 -39.56
N ALA A 66 29.92 -31.48 -38.83
CA ALA A 66 29.34 -32.50 -37.98
C ALA A 66 28.78 -33.69 -38.80
N PRO A 67 28.96 -34.93 -38.34
CA PRO A 67 28.41 -36.10 -39.01
C PRO A 67 26.89 -36.06 -39.17
N GLU A 68 26.35 -36.68 -40.22
CA GLU A 68 24.91 -36.61 -40.54
C GLU A 68 24.00 -37.10 -39.41
N TRP A 69 24.43 -38.12 -38.66
CA TRP A 69 23.68 -38.64 -37.50
C TRP A 69 23.38 -37.58 -36.43
N THR A 70 24.18 -36.50 -36.36
CA THR A 70 23.96 -35.41 -35.41
C THR A 70 22.68 -34.63 -35.70
N ARG A 71 22.15 -34.74 -36.92
CA ARG A 71 20.90 -34.10 -37.36
C ARG A 71 19.66 -34.96 -37.09
N ASP A 72 19.85 -36.24 -36.77
CA ASP A 72 18.78 -37.08 -36.25
C ASP A 72 18.72 -36.97 -34.72
N ARG A 73 17.58 -36.51 -34.21
CA ARG A 73 17.40 -36.25 -32.78
C ARG A 73 17.42 -37.53 -31.94
N GLY A 74 16.83 -38.60 -32.44
CA GLY A 74 16.79 -39.87 -31.74
C GLY A 74 18.19 -40.45 -31.62
N GLU A 75 18.93 -40.47 -32.71
CA GLU A 75 20.30 -40.97 -32.76
C GLU A 75 21.26 -40.10 -31.94
N LEU A 76 21.17 -38.77 -32.06
CA LEU A 76 21.97 -37.82 -31.28
C LEU A 76 21.87 -38.10 -29.78
N TRP A 77 20.65 -38.13 -29.23
CA TRP A 77 20.47 -38.26 -27.79
C TRP A 77 20.68 -39.68 -27.28
N ASN A 78 20.43 -40.71 -28.09
CA ASN A 78 20.83 -42.08 -27.75
C ASN A 78 22.35 -42.23 -27.69
N ARG A 79 23.10 -41.65 -28.64
CA ARG A 79 24.57 -41.64 -28.60
C ARG A 79 25.12 -40.90 -27.37
N VAL A 80 24.48 -39.79 -26.97
CA VAL A 80 24.81 -39.11 -25.71
C VAL A 80 24.57 -40.02 -24.50
N GLU A 81 23.41 -40.69 -24.43
CA GLU A 81 23.10 -41.62 -23.35
C GLU A 81 24.10 -42.79 -23.31
N VAL A 82 24.45 -43.39 -24.45
CA VAL A 82 25.46 -44.46 -24.53
C VAL A 82 26.85 -43.97 -24.09
N GLY A 83 27.22 -42.74 -24.45
CA GLY A 83 28.51 -42.14 -24.10
C GLY A 83 28.69 -41.89 -22.59
N GLU A 84 27.61 -41.71 -21.84
CA GLU A 84 27.66 -41.53 -20.39
C GLU A 84 27.55 -42.86 -19.63
N ARG A 85 28.56 -43.19 -18.82
CA ARG A 85 28.66 -44.51 -18.15
C ARG A 85 28.22 -44.53 -16.70
N ARG A 86 28.21 -43.38 -16.02
CA ARG A 86 27.89 -43.32 -14.58
C ARG A 86 26.38 -43.20 -14.34
N LYS A 87 25.93 -43.74 -13.20
CA LYS A 87 24.53 -43.64 -12.74
C LYS A 87 24.10 -42.21 -12.38
N ASP A 88 25.07 -41.35 -12.07
CA ASP A 88 24.89 -39.94 -11.71
C ASP A 88 25.38 -38.99 -12.81
N ALA A 89 25.57 -39.51 -14.03
CA ALA A 89 26.09 -38.72 -15.14
C ALA A 89 25.17 -37.54 -15.49
N GLN A 90 25.81 -36.42 -15.82
CA GLN A 90 25.18 -35.29 -16.48
C GLN A 90 25.12 -35.61 -17.98
N VAL A 91 23.92 -35.69 -18.54
CA VAL A 91 23.70 -36.14 -19.93
C VAL A 91 23.51 -34.97 -20.88
N ALA A 92 22.88 -33.88 -20.45
CA ALA A 92 22.65 -32.69 -21.27
C ALA A 92 22.56 -31.44 -20.40
N ARG A 93 22.77 -30.27 -20.99
CA ARG A 93 22.42 -28.96 -20.38
C ARG A 93 21.31 -28.33 -21.18
N GLU A 94 20.31 -27.78 -20.51
CA GLU A 94 19.24 -27.00 -21.14
C GLU A 94 19.43 -25.52 -20.81
N VAL A 95 19.33 -24.68 -21.85
CA VAL A 95 19.17 -23.24 -21.73
C VAL A 95 17.78 -22.91 -22.25
N GLU A 96 16.92 -22.43 -21.36
CA GLU A 96 15.58 -21.97 -21.70
C GLU A 96 15.60 -20.44 -21.78
N VAL A 97 15.13 -19.89 -22.90
CA VAL A 97 15.15 -18.43 -23.15
C VAL A 97 13.78 -17.96 -23.59
N SER A 98 13.25 -16.94 -22.93
CA SER A 98 12.04 -16.25 -23.38
C SER A 98 12.30 -15.49 -24.67
N ILE A 99 11.35 -15.54 -25.60
CA ILE A 99 11.35 -14.70 -26.80
C ILE A 99 10.40 -13.51 -26.50
N PRO A 100 10.82 -12.26 -26.74
CA PRO A 100 9.92 -11.12 -26.58
C PRO A 100 8.72 -11.21 -27.54
N ARG A 101 7.52 -10.87 -27.05
CA ARG A 101 6.28 -10.86 -27.86
C ARG A 101 6.31 -9.85 -29.01
N ASP A 102 7.17 -8.85 -28.89
CA ASP A 102 7.50 -7.86 -29.91
C ASP A 102 8.14 -8.46 -31.16
N LEU A 103 8.76 -9.62 -31.02
CA LEU A 103 9.43 -10.29 -32.12
C LEU A 103 8.42 -11.11 -32.92
N PRO A 104 8.26 -10.84 -34.23
CA PRO A 104 7.36 -11.63 -35.06
C PRO A 104 7.85 -13.09 -35.11
N GLU A 105 6.94 -14.04 -35.35
CA GLU A 105 7.24 -15.47 -35.39
C GLU A 105 8.36 -15.82 -36.39
N SER A 106 8.44 -15.10 -37.51
CA SER A 106 9.54 -15.21 -38.48
C SER A 106 10.93 -14.87 -37.91
N GLY A 107 11.01 -14.11 -36.82
CA GLY A 107 12.24 -13.76 -36.13
C GLY A 107 12.66 -14.75 -35.05
N TRP A 108 11.82 -15.71 -34.68
CA TRP A 108 12.09 -16.61 -33.54
C TRP A 108 13.25 -17.57 -33.80
N ARG A 109 13.27 -18.22 -34.96
CA ARG A 109 14.40 -19.09 -35.36
C ARG A 109 15.72 -18.33 -35.48
N PRO A 110 15.82 -17.23 -36.24
CA PRO A 110 17.06 -16.46 -36.34
C PRO A 110 17.57 -15.95 -34.99
N PHE A 111 16.66 -15.60 -34.07
CA PHE A 111 17.01 -15.22 -32.70
C PHE A 111 17.60 -16.41 -31.93
N ALA A 112 16.94 -17.57 -31.93
CA ALA A 112 17.43 -18.78 -31.27
C ALA A 112 18.80 -19.23 -31.84
N GLU A 113 18.96 -19.18 -33.17
CA GLU A 113 20.23 -19.44 -33.86
C GLU A 113 21.33 -18.48 -33.42
N SER A 114 21.04 -17.17 -33.35
CA SER A 114 22.01 -16.16 -32.91
C SER A 114 22.45 -16.36 -31.46
N VAL A 115 21.51 -16.73 -30.57
CA VAL A 115 21.83 -17.05 -29.18
C VAL A 115 22.72 -18.30 -29.10
N CYS A 116 22.37 -19.36 -29.83
CA CYS A 116 23.02 -20.66 -29.73
C CYS A 116 24.32 -20.79 -30.55
N ALA A 117 24.58 -19.88 -31.49
CA ALA A 117 25.77 -19.89 -32.34
C ALA A 117 27.08 -19.97 -31.52
N HIS A 118 27.14 -19.29 -30.38
CA HIS A 118 28.30 -19.34 -29.49
C HIS A 118 28.56 -20.75 -28.93
N TYR A 119 27.52 -21.51 -28.60
CA TYR A 119 27.65 -22.87 -28.08
C TYR A 119 28.09 -23.85 -29.16
N VAL A 120 27.57 -23.69 -30.38
CA VAL A 120 27.98 -24.47 -31.55
C VAL A 120 29.45 -24.20 -31.87
N ALA A 121 29.87 -22.93 -31.86
CA ALA A 121 31.27 -22.55 -32.04
C ALA A 121 32.18 -23.11 -30.93
N ALA A 122 31.67 -23.30 -29.71
CA ALA A 122 32.38 -23.96 -28.63
C ALA A 122 32.41 -25.51 -28.78
N GLY A 123 31.83 -26.08 -29.84
CA GLY A 123 31.84 -27.50 -30.14
C GLY A 123 30.68 -28.29 -29.52
N ALA A 124 29.60 -27.64 -29.09
CA ALA A 124 28.36 -28.32 -28.72
C ALA A 124 27.47 -28.57 -29.95
N ILE A 125 26.67 -29.64 -29.88
CA ILE A 125 25.46 -29.76 -30.71
C ILE A 125 24.30 -29.23 -29.87
N VAL A 126 23.43 -28.45 -30.49
CA VAL A 126 22.31 -27.78 -29.82
C VAL A 126 21.00 -28.19 -30.47
N ASP A 127 20.18 -28.93 -29.72
CA ASP A 127 18.82 -29.30 -30.12
C ASP A 127 17.81 -28.28 -29.58
N ILE A 128 17.09 -27.64 -30.48
CA ILE A 128 16.21 -26.51 -30.17
C ILE A 128 14.76 -26.91 -30.39
N GLY A 129 13.92 -26.63 -29.39
CA GLY A 129 12.46 -26.65 -29.51
C GLY A 129 11.86 -25.29 -29.18
N ILE A 130 11.16 -24.67 -30.12
CA ILE A 130 10.45 -23.40 -29.93
C ILE A 130 9.00 -23.69 -29.54
N HIS A 131 8.54 -23.04 -28.47
CA HIS A 131 7.21 -23.21 -27.89
C HIS A 131 6.53 -21.85 -27.77
N CYS A 132 5.19 -21.83 -27.86
CA CYS A 132 4.41 -20.63 -27.59
C CYS A 132 3.07 -21.00 -26.93
N PRO A 133 3.08 -21.52 -25.69
CA PRO A 133 1.87 -21.72 -24.91
C PRO A 133 1.23 -20.37 -24.54
N ALA A 134 -0.04 -20.42 -24.17
CA ALA A 134 -0.71 -19.30 -23.52
C ALA A 134 -0.37 -19.26 -22.02
N ASP A 135 -0.15 -18.05 -21.50
CA ASP A 135 0.03 -17.81 -20.08
C ASP A 135 -1.29 -17.92 -19.31
N VAL A 136 -1.29 -17.48 -18.05
CA VAL A 136 -2.45 -17.56 -17.18
C VAL A 136 -3.56 -16.57 -17.57
N TYR A 137 -3.24 -15.58 -18.39
CA TYR A 137 -4.15 -14.55 -18.91
C TYR A 137 -4.53 -14.80 -20.38
N GLY A 138 -4.03 -15.89 -20.98
CA GLY A 138 -4.31 -16.23 -22.37
C GLY A 138 -3.32 -15.64 -23.37
N GLU A 139 -2.33 -14.87 -22.91
CA GLU A 139 -1.36 -14.21 -23.79
C GLU A 139 -0.23 -15.17 -24.21
N PRO A 140 0.34 -15.04 -25.42
CA PRO A 140 1.39 -15.92 -25.90
C PRO A 140 2.66 -15.81 -25.05
N GLN A 141 3.31 -16.92 -24.73
CA GLN A 141 4.63 -16.96 -24.10
C GLN A 141 5.62 -17.70 -24.99
N PRO A 142 6.09 -17.05 -26.07
CA PRO A 142 7.09 -17.66 -26.92
C PRO A 142 8.40 -17.81 -26.15
N HIS A 143 8.98 -19.00 -26.20
CA HIS A 143 10.25 -19.33 -25.59
C HIS A 143 10.87 -20.50 -26.35
N PHE A 144 12.18 -20.66 -26.27
CA PHE A 144 12.85 -21.85 -26.81
C PHE A 144 13.61 -22.57 -25.71
N HIS A 145 13.66 -23.90 -25.84
CA HIS A 145 14.53 -24.77 -25.08
C HIS A 145 15.68 -25.16 -25.99
N ALA A 146 16.92 -24.90 -25.57
CA ALA A 146 18.13 -25.32 -26.25
C ALA A 146 18.83 -26.37 -25.40
N MET A 147 18.82 -27.63 -25.84
CA MET A 147 19.54 -28.73 -25.21
C MET A 147 20.92 -28.88 -25.85
N LEU A 148 21.97 -28.69 -25.05
CA LEU A 148 23.36 -28.74 -25.44
C LEU A 148 23.97 -30.09 -25.06
N THR A 149 24.75 -30.66 -25.98
CA THR A 149 25.67 -31.75 -25.64
C THR A 149 26.78 -31.23 -24.72
N LEU A 150 27.21 -32.08 -23.79
CA LEU A 150 28.23 -31.74 -22.79
C LEU A 150 29.64 -32.17 -23.20
N ARG A 151 29.78 -32.77 -24.37
CA ARG A 151 31.02 -33.31 -24.94
C ARG A 151 31.10 -32.85 -26.39
N ALA A 152 32.31 -32.53 -26.82
CA ALA A 152 32.57 -32.26 -28.23
C ALA A 152 32.48 -33.57 -29.03
N LEU A 153 32.25 -33.45 -30.34
CA LEU A 153 32.32 -34.56 -31.26
C LEU A 153 33.74 -35.14 -31.30
N ASP A 154 33.82 -36.47 -31.40
CA ASP A 154 35.07 -37.21 -31.54
C ASP A 154 34.76 -38.53 -32.27
N GLU A 155 35.04 -38.57 -33.57
CA GLU A 155 34.78 -39.73 -34.43
C GLU A 155 35.60 -40.96 -34.03
N SER A 156 36.67 -40.79 -33.24
CA SER A 156 37.48 -41.91 -32.77
C SER A 156 36.79 -42.73 -31.68
N THR A 157 35.68 -42.24 -31.10
CA THR A 157 34.94 -42.95 -30.06
C THR A 157 33.69 -43.63 -30.63
N PRO A 158 33.29 -44.80 -30.09
CA PRO A 158 32.09 -45.49 -30.56
C PRO A 158 30.79 -44.67 -30.44
N SER A 159 30.70 -43.77 -29.46
CA SER A 159 29.54 -42.88 -29.31
C SER A 159 29.61 -41.64 -30.22
N GLY A 160 30.74 -41.35 -30.86
CA GLY A 160 30.97 -40.12 -31.61
C GLY A 160 31.20 -38.88 -30.74
N PHE A 161 31.46 -39.06 -29.44
CA PHE A 161 31.67 -37.97 -28.47
C PHE A 161 32.96 -38.17 -27.67
N ALA A 162 33.65 -37.07 -27.36
CA ALA A 162 34.91 -37.09 -26.66
C ALA A 162 34.82 -37.71 -25.25
N ARG A 163 35.90 -38.37 -24.81
CA ARG A 163 35.97 -39.01 -23.47
C ARG A 163 35.94 -38.01 -22.31
N THR A 164 36.28 -36.74 -22.54
CA THR A 164 36.23 -35.66 -21.54
C THR A 164 35.07 -34.71 -21.82
N LYS A 165 34.61 -34.01 -20.78
CA LYS A 165 33.59 -32.96 -20.92
C LYS A 165 34.15 -31.76 -21.65
N ASN A 166 33.30 -31.10 -22.43
CA ASN A 166 33.68 -29.89 -23.15
C ASN A 166 33.81 -28.73 -22.16
N ARG A 167 35.05 -28.39 -21.82
CA ARG A 167 35.36 -27.35 -20.82
C ARG A 167 34.92 -25.96 -21.27
N ALA A 168 34.94 -25.67 -22.57
CA ALA A 168 34.49 -24.38 -23.09
C ALA A 168 32.99 -24.19 -22.79
N VAL A 169 32.17 -25.17 -23.17
CA VAL A 169 30.73 -25.19 -22.88
C VAL A 169 30.46 -25.18 -21.38
N GLU A 170 31.22 -25.95 -20.59
CA GLU A 170 31.04 -25.99 -19.13
C GLU A 170 31.29 -24.60 -18.50
N SER A 171 32.38 -23.95 -18.91
CA SER A 171 32.83 -22.67 -18.35
C SER A 171 31.82 -21.53 -18.52
N THR A 172 31.08 -21.51 -19.64
CA THR A 172 30.04 -20.51 -19.95
C THR A 172 28.94 -20.43 -18.90
N PHE A 173 28.63 -21.54 -18.22
CA PHE A 173 27.55 -21.59 -17.22
C PHE A 173 28.06 -21.83 -15.80
N THR A 174 29.33 -21.53 -15.54
CA THR A 174 29.85 -21.53 -14.17
C THR A 174 29.03 -20.55 -13.35
N SER A 175 28.41 -21.05 -12.27
CA SER A 175 27.57 -20.27 -11.37
C SER A 175 28.18 -20.21 -9.97
N GLY A 176 27.93 -19.12 -9.24
CA GLY A 176 28.29 -18.98 -7.83
C GLY A 176 27.31 -19.68 -6.88
N GLY A 177 26.33 -20.44 -7.40
CA GLY A 177 25.21 -20.96 -6.61
C GLY A 177 24.39 -19.85 -5.95
N SER A 178 23.74 -20.18 -4.82
CA SER A 178 22.88 -19.25 -4.07
C SER A 178 23.61 -18.07 -3.42
N TYR A 179 24.96 -18.11 -3.37
CA TYR A 179 25.79 -17.14 -2.68
C TYR A 179 26.45 -16.11 -3.62
N GLY A 180 26.40 -16.31 -4.94
CA GLY A 180 27.03 -15.40 -5.91
C GLY A 180 28.56 -15.39 -5.85
N GLY A 181 29.19 -14.30 -6.32
CA GLY A 181 30.65 -14.09 -6.31
C GLY A 181 31.33 -14.32 -7.68
N GLU A 182 32.67 -14.30 -7.72
CA GLU A 182 33.48 -14.43 -8.96
C GLU A 182 33.11 -15.68 -9.78
N ARG A 183 32.73 -16.78 -9.12
CA ARG A 183 32.26 -18.01 -9.77
C ARG A 183 30.95 -17.85 -10.53
N GLY A 184 30.16 -16.81 -10.26
CA GLY A 184 28.93 -16.49 -10.99
C GLY A 184 29.11 -15.56 -12.17
N ALA A 185 30.31 -14.98 -12.36
CA ALA A 185 30.56 -13.97 -13.39
C ALA A 185 30.33 -14.50 -14.81
N ALA A 186 30.67 -15.77 -15.07
CA ALA A 186 30.47 -16.38 -16.39
C ALA A 186 28.98 -16.48 -16.76
N LEU A 187 28.13 -17.00 -15.87
CA LEU A 187 26.69 -17.07 -16.12
C LEU A 187 26.05 -15.66 -16.21
N VAL A 188 26.54 -14.69 -15.43
CA VAL A 188 26.08 -13.28 -15.55
C VAL A 188 26.44 -12.70 -16.91
N ALA A 189 27.69 -12.87 -17.36
CA ALA A 189 28.14 -12.43 -18.68
C ALA A 189 27.35 -13.12 -19.81
N GLU A 190 27.00 -14.40 -19.64
CA GLU A 190 26.17 -15.09 -20.62
C GLU A 190 24.75 -14.55 -20.68
N ARG A 191 24.14 -14.22 -19.54
CA ARG A 191 22.83 -13.55 -19.50
C ARG A 191 22.91 -12.16 -20.13
N GLU A 192 23.99 -11.42 -19.90
CA GLU A 192 24.24 -10.14 -20.54
C GLU A 192 24.33 -10.27 -22.06
N ARG A 193 25.09 -11.25 -22.57
CA ARG A 193 25.21 -11.54 -24.01
C ARG A 193 23.84 -11.83 -24.63
N ILE A 194 23.04 -12.69 -23.99
CA ILE A 194 21.69 -13.02 -24.48
C ILE A 194 20.79 -11.78 -24.47
N ALA A 195 20.86 -10.94 -23.43
CA ALA A 195 20.11 -9.68 -23.38
C ALA A 195 20.52 -8.72 -24.51
N GLY A 196 21.82 -8.64 -24.82
CA GLY A 196 22.35 -7.87 -25.95
C GLY A 196 21.77 -8.32 -27.29
N ILE A 197 21.84 -9.63 -27.59
CA ILE A 197 21.26 -10.20 -28.81
C ILE A 197 19.75 -9.95 -28.86
N MET A 198 19.04 -10.17 -27.76
CA MET A 198 17.60 -9.91 -27.68
C MET A 198 17.27 -8.45 -28.01
N ASN A 199 18.07 -7.50 -27.52
CA ASN A 199 17.90 -6.08 -27.80
C ASN A 199 18.20 -5.70 -29.25
N GLU A 200 19.18 -6.32 -29.89
CA GLU A 200 19.44 -6.14 -31.32
C GLU A 200 18.23 -6.57 -32.16
N PHE A 201 17.66 -7.74 -31.84
CA PHE A 201 16.48 -8.27 -32.52
C PHE A 201 15.24 -7.40 -32.30
N LEU A 202 15.02 -6.94 -31.06
CA LEU A 202 13.96 -5.98 -30.74
C LEU A 202 14.11 -4.66 -31.51
N ALA A 203 15.32 -4.13 -31.61
CA ALA A 203 15.60 -2.91 -32.37
C ALA A 203 15.33 -3.10 -33.87
N ARG A 204 15.77 -4.22 -34.46
CA ARG A 204 15.48 -4.56 -35.87
C ARG A 204 13.98 -4.73 -36.14
N ALA A 205 13.22 -5.21 -35.16
CA ALA A 205 11.77 -5.32 -35.24
C ALA A 205 11.02 -3.99 -34.99
N GLY A 206 11.74 -2.88 -34.75
CA GLY A 206 11.14 -1.57 -34.49
C GLY A 206 10.50 -1.44 -33.10
N SER A 207 10.81 -2.35 -32.16
CA SER A 207 10.30 -2.27 -30.80
C SER A 207 11.06 -1.20 -30.00
N ASN A 208 10.33 -0.43 -29.20
CA ASN A 208 10.89 0.50 -28.21
C ASN A 208 11.24 -0.19 -26.89
N ARG A 209 10.94 -1.50 -26.74
CA ARG A 209 11.22 -2.26 -25.52
C ARG A 209 12.63 -2.82 -25.51
N ARG A 210 13.24 -2.91 -24.32
CA ARG A 210 14.57 -3.51 -24.11
C ARG A 210 14.55 -4.51 -22.96
N ALA A 211 15.25 -5.62 -23.17
CA ALA A 211 15.51 -6.63 -22.16
C ALA A 211 16.74 -6.27 -21.35
N SER A 212 16.71 -6.60 -20.05
CA SER A 212 17.86 -6.43 -19.16
C SER A 212 18.06 -7.68 -18.32
N HIS A 213 19.32 -8.11 -18.20
CA HIS A 213 19.72 -9.22 -17.35
C HIS A 213 19.88 -8.81 -15.87
N LEU A 214 19.90 -7.51 -15.59
CA LEU A 214 20.12 -6.93 -14.28
C LEU A 214 18.88 -7.06 -13.39
N SER A 215 19.09 -7.21 -12.09
CA SER A 215 17.98 -7.20 -11.12
C SER A 215 17.34 -5.82 -11.03
N ASN A 216 16.09 -5.75 -10.56
CA ASN A 216 15.38 -4.49 -10.33
C ASN A 216 16.21 -3.51 -9.49
N ALA A 217 16.86 -3.99 -8.42
CA ALA A 217 17.69 -3.18 -7.55
C ALA A 217 18.88 -2.54 -8.29
N VAL A 218 19.61 -3.31 -9.11
CA VAL A 218 20.75 -2.78 -9.88
C VAL A 218 20.29 -1.80 -10.97
N ARG A 219 19.09 -2.02 -11.50
CA ARG A 219 18.45 -1.10 -12.46
C ARG A 219 17.90 0.17 -11.82
N GLY A 220 17.94 0.30 -10.49
CA GLY A 220 17.33 1.42 -9.76
C GLY A 220 15.80 1.42 -9.81
N LEU A 221 15.18 0.28 -10.08
CA LEU A 221 13.73 0.14 -10.11
C LEU A 221 13.23 -0.18 -8.70
N ASP A 222 12.42 0.73 -8.13
CA ASP A 222 11.71 0.52 -6.87
C ASP A 222 10.52 -0.43 -7.07
N ARG A 223 10.84 -1.71 -7.31
CA ARG A 223 9.88 -2.78 -7.63
C ARG A 223 10.31 -4.10 -7.00
N GLU A 224 9.45 -4.67 -6.16
CA GLU A 224 9.68 -5.99 -5.58
C GLU A 224 9.70 -7.10 -6.65
N ALA A 225 10.50 -8.15 -6.46
CA ALA A 225 10.49 -9.28 -7.37
C ALA A 225 9.20 -10.10 -7.22
N GLU A 226 8.63 -10.59 -8.33
CA GLU A 226 7.46 -11.48 -8.23
C GLU A 226 7.84 -12.79 -7.54
N PRO A 227 7.01 -13.30 -6.60
CA PRO A 227 7.22 -14.62 -6.05
C PRO A 227 7.24 -15.71 -7.13
N THR A 228 8.25 -16.56 -7.13
CA THR A 228 8.35 -17.67 -8.10
C THR A 228 7.11 -18.57 -8.05
N MET A 229 6.49 -18.77 -9.20
CA MET A 229 5.31 -19.62 -9.41
C MET A 229 5.78 -20.95 -10.00
N GLY A 230 6.24 -21.88 -9.15
CA GLY A 230 6.72 -23.18 -9.61
C GLY A 230 5.70 -23.92 -10.49
N GLU A 231 6.17 -24.72 -11.45
CA GLU A 231 5.33 -25.35 -12.49
C GLU A 231 4.11 -26.11 -11.94
N GLU A 232 4.31 -26.91 -10.88
CA GLU A 232 3.23 -27.70 -10.27
C GLU A 232 2.11 -26.82 -9.71
N ARG A 233 2.47 -25.68 -9.12
CA ARG A 233 1.48 -24.71 -8.63
C ARG A 233 0.68 -24.12 -9.78
N THR A 234 1.34 -23.76 -10.86
CA THR A 234 0.70 -23.24 -12.08
C THR A 234 -0.22 -24.29 -12.72
N LYS A 235 0.18 -25.57 -12.76
CA LYS A 235 -0.66 -26.68 -13.23
C LYS A 235 -1.88 -26.89 -12.35
N ILE A 236 -1.71 -26.94 -11.03
CA ILE A 236 -2.82 -27.11 -10.06
C ILE A 236 -3.79 -25.94 -10.17
N MET A 237 -3.29 -24.71 -10.25
CA MET A 237 -4.09 -23.51 -10.42
C MET A 237 -4.91 -23.57 -11.72
N LYS A 238 -4.27 -23.91 -12.86
CA LYS A 238 -4.97 -24.08 -14.16
C LYS A 238 -6.03 -25.17 -14.11
N LYS A 239 -5.73 -26.33 -13.47
CA LYS A 239 -6.67 -27.44 -13.33
C LYS A 239 -7.87 -27.09 -12.44
N ARG A 240 -7.63 -26.42 -11.31
CA ARG A 240 -8.67 -26.08 -10.32
C ARG A 240 -9.41 -24.79 -10.64
N LYS A 241 -8.89 -23.97 -11.56
CA LYS A 241 -9.37 -22.61 -11.87
C LYS A 241 -9.56 -21.75 -10.62
N ARG A 242 -8.73 -21.97 -9.59
CA ARG A 242 -8.76 -21.24 -8.30
C ARG A 242 -7.35 -20.90 -7.89
N HIS A 243 -7.17 -19.69 -7.39
CA HIS A 243 -5.90 -19.24 -6.84
C HIS A 243 -5.68 -19.80 -5.43
N ASP A 244 -4.46 -20.29 -5.16
CA ASP A 244 -3.92 -20.38 -3.81
C ASP A 244 -3.41 -19.00 -3.34
N ARG A 245 -3.03 -18.87 -2.06
CA ARG A 245 -2.53 -17.61 -1.46
C ARG A 245 -1.41 -16.94 -2.27
N ARG A 246 -0.43 -17.70 -2.77
CA ARG A 246 0.74 -17.15 -3.50
C ARG A 246 0.38 -16.77 -4.92
N SER A 247 -0.45 -17.58 -5.59
CA SER A 247 -0.93 -17.30 -6.94
C SER A 247 -1.90 -16.11 -6.95
N ALA A 248 -2.67 -15.90 -5.88
CA ALA A 248 -3.50 -14.72 -5.69
C ALA A 248 -2.61 -13.46 -5.52
N LEU A 249 -1.55 -13.55 -4.71
CA LEU A 249 -0.57 -12.47 -4.54
C LEU A 249 0.15 -12.11 -5.85
N VAL A 250 0.64 -13.10 -6.61
CA VAL A 250 1.26 -12.83 -7.92
C VAL A 250 0.26 -12.22 -8.88
N SER A 251 -0.98 -12.72 -8.90
CA SER A 251 -2.02 -12.13 -9.74
C SER A 251 -2.39 -10.70 -9.31
N SER A 252 -2.36 -10.37 -8.02
CA SER A 252 -2.63 -9.00 -7.56
C SER A 252 -1.48 -8.06 -7.93
N ILE A 253 -0.22 -8.47 -7.71
CA ILE A 253 0.97 -7.70 -8.12
C ILE A 253 0.93 -7.39 -9.62
N ARG A 254 0.62 -8.40 -10.45
CA ARG A 254 0.54 -8.20 -11.92
C ARG A 254 -0.59 -7.25 -12.31
N LYS A 255 -1.76 -7.36 -11.67
CA LYS A 255 -2.89 -6.44 -11.91
C LYS A 255 -2.52 -5.01 -11.56
N THR A 256 -1.92 -4.78 -10.40
CA THR A 256 -1.45 -3.45 -9.98
C THR A 256 -0.46 -2.88 -10.98
N ARG A 257 0.54 -3.66 -11.41
CA ARG A 257 1.53 -3.21 -12.41
C ARG A 257 0.93 -2.89 -13.77
N ILE A 258 -0.01 -3.72 -14.22
CA ILE A 258 -0.74 -3.46 -15.46
C ILE A 258 -1.46 -2.12 -15.36
N GLN A 259 -2.15 -1.86 -14.25
CA GLN A 259 -2.84 -0.58 -14.01
C GLN A 259 -1.86 0.59 -13.94
N GLU A 260 -0.71 0.43 -13.27
CA GLU A 260 0.35 1.45 -13.23
C GLU A 260 0.91 1.76 -14.63
N ASN A 261 1.12 0.74 -15.46
CA ASN A 261 1.58 0.92 -16.84
C ASN A 261 0.50 1.55 -17.72
N GLU A 262 -0.77 1.19 -17.53
CA GLU A 262 -1.91 1.81 -18.22
C GLU A 262 -2.04 3.27 -17.81
N LEU A 263 -1.93 3.59 -16.52
CA LEU A 263 -1.88 4.97 -16.02
C LEU A 263 -0.71 5.73 -16.63
N ALA A 264 0.50 5.16 -16.64
CA ALA A 264 1.67 5.79 -17.25
C ALA A 264 1.50 6.00 -18.76
N SER A 265 0.89 5.05 -19.47
CA SER A 265 0.61 5.17 -20.90
C SER A 265 -0.47 6.22 -21.18
N ILE A 266 -1.52 6.29 -20.36
CA ILE A 266 -2.56 7.31 -20.43
C ILE A 266 -1.94 8.67 -20.08
N GLU A 267 -1.06 8.75 -19.08
CA GLU A 267 -0.29 9.93 -18.75
C GLU A 267 0.60 10.36 -19.92
N GLU A 268 1.31 9.44 -20.59
CA GLU A 268 2.11 9.72 -21.79
C GLU A 268 1.24 10.15 -22.98
N GLU A 269 0.07 9.55 -23.17
CA GLU A 269 -0.87 9.90 -24.23
C GLU A 269 -1.50 11.28 -23.96
N ILE A 270 -1.86 11.57 -22.71
CA ILE A 270 -2.25 12.89 -22.22
C ILE A 270 -1.09 13.87 -22.43
N MET A 271 0.16 13.49 -22.15
CA MET A 271 1.35 14.33 -22.41
C MET A 271 1.60 14.57 -23.90
N ALA A 272 1.29 13.61 -24.78
CA ALA A 272 1.47 13.72 -26.23
C ALA A 272 0.37 14.55 -26.89
N THR A 273 -0.86 14.51 -26.36
CA THR A 273 -2.02 15.31 -26.85
C THR A 273 -2.22 16.61 -26.06
N SER A 274 -1.59 16.75 -24.89
CA SER A 274 -1.58 17.91 -24.01
C SER A 274 -0.28 17.91 -23.19
N PRO A 275 0.78 18.60 -23.66
CA PRO A 275 2.14 18.56 -23.09
C PRO A 275 2.30 19.15 -21.67
N THR A 276 1.18 19.43 -21.00
CA THR A 276 1.05 20.06 -19.68
C THR A 276 1.40 19.14 -18.50
N HIS A 277 1.63 17.84 -18.71
CA HIS A 277 1.65 16.83 -17.62
C HIS A 277 3.02 16.35 -17.10
N GLN A 278 4.15 16.94 -17.51
CA GLN A 278 5.47 16.33 -17.25
C GLN A 278 6.30 16.86 -16.07
N ALA A 279 5.76 17.73 -15.21
CA ALA A 279 6.55 18.29 -14.11
C ALA A 279 6.52 17.41 -12.84
N ARG A 280 7.07 16.19 -12.89
CA ARG A 280 7.24 15.39 -11.67
C ARG A 280 8.62 14.80 -11.37
N ASN A 281 9.58 14.69 -12.29
CA ASN A 281 10.97 14.36 -11.92
C ASN A 281 12.00 14.98 -12.86
N GLY A 282 12.94 15.73 -12.28
CA GLY A 282 13.70 16.78 -12.95
C GLY A 282 14.75 16.35 -13.98
N ILE A 283 14.64 16.93 -15.17
CA ILE A 283 15.73 17.59 -15.91
C ILE A 283 15.13 18.92 -16.42
N ARG A 284 15.78 20.08 -16.23
CA ARG A 284 15.22 21.41 -16.58
C ARG A 284 15.59 21.82 -18.03
N PRO A 285 14.65 21.90 -18.99
CA PRO A 285 14.92 22.40 -20.35
C PRO A 285 14.70 23.93 -20.45
N ARG A 286 15.38 24.57 -21.42
CA ARG A 286 15.29 26.04 -21.72
C ARG A 286 13.87 26.53 -22.09
N SER A 287 12.89 25.66 -22.32
CA SER A 287 11.50 25.98 -22.71
C SER A 287 10.55 26.34 -21.55
N ARG A 288 11.00 26.28 -20.28
CA ARG A 288 10.14 26.52 -19.09
C ARG A 288 9.64 27.96 -18.93
N VAL A 289 10.35 28.95 -19.49
CA VAL A 289 9.90 30.35 -19.53
C VAL A 289 8.73 30.51 -20.50
N ASP A 290 8.77 29.76 -21.61
CA ASP A 290 7.75 29.84 -22.65
C ASP A 290 6.44 29.15 -22.23
N PHE A 291 6.51 28.06 -21.45
CA PHE A 291 5.31 27.37 -20.94
C PHE A 291 4.50 28.20 -19.94
N LYS A 292 5.15 28.84 -18.95
CA LYS A 292 4.45 29.76 -18.04
C LYS A 292 3.85 30.94 -18.80
N THR A 293 4.59 31.47 -19.77
CA THR A 293 4.14 32.57 -20.63
C THR A 293 2.94 32.16 -21.47
N LYS A 294 2.95 30.95 -22.04
CA LYS A 294 1.84 30.39 -22.80
C LYS A 294 0.59 30.19 -21.92
N LEU A 295 0.74 29.59 -20.74
CA LEU A 295 -0.37 29.38 -19.81
C LEU A 295 -0.97 30.71 -19.34
N PHE A 296 -0.10 31.67 -19.03
CA PHE A 296 -0.51 33.00 -18.63
C PHE A 296 -1.25 33.74 -19.75
N ARG A 297 -0.74 33.71 -20.98
CA ARG A 297 -1.42 34.27 -22.17
C ARG A 297 -2.75 33.58 -22.48
N GLN A 298 -2.87 32.29 -22.24
CA GLN A 298 -4.16 31.60 -22.45
C GLN A 298 -5.22 32.08 -21.45
N ARG A 299 -4.82 32.36 -20.21
CA ARG A 299 -5.76 32.79 -19.17
C ARG A 299 -6.06 34.29 -19.21
N PHE A 300 -5.07 35.08 -19.63
CA PHE A 300 -5.12 36.54 -19.72
C PHE A 300 -4.62 36.99 -21.11
N PRO A 301 -5.38 36.72 -22.18
CA PRO A 301 -4.95 36.97 -23.56
C PRO A 301 -4.76 38.46 -23.87
N ASP A 302 -5.54 39.31 -23.22
CA ASP A 302 -5.52 40.76 -23.45
C ASP A 302 -4.41 41.47 -22.67
N LEU A 303 -3.73 40.77 -21.75
CA LEU A 303 -2.72 41.35 -20.88
C LEU A 303 -1.39 41.52 -21.60
N SER A 304 -0.99 42.77 -21.82
CA SER A 304 0.28 43.12 -22.46
C SER A 304 1.48 42.76 -21.57
N HIS A 305 2.67 42.60 -22.18
CA HIS A 305 3.91 42.30 -21.45
C HIS A 305 3.87 41.03 -20.56
N ALA A 306 3.13 40.00 -20.98
CA ALA A 306 3.02 38.71 -20.29
C ALA A 306 4.36 38.11 -19.81
N GLU A 307 5.45 38.30 -20.57
CA GLU A 307 6.78 37.79 -20.23
C GLU A 307 7.36 38.46 -18.98
N ASP A 308 7.03 39.71 -18.72
CA ASP A 308 7.54 40.46 -17.57
C ASP A 308 6.83 40.05 -16.28
N TRP A 309 5.52 39.81 -16.34
CA TRP A 309 4.75 39.21 -15.26
C TRP A 309 5.25 37.81 -14.91
N VAL A 310 5.43 36.97 -15.92
CA VAL A 310 5.83 35.57 -15.75
C VAL A 310 7.22 35.42 -15.10
N LYS A 311 8.14 36.36 -15.35
CA LYS A 311 9.46 36.40 -14.68
C LYS A 311 9.32 36.56 -13.16
N ASN A 312 8.29 37.27 -12.71
CA ASN A 312 8.03 37.55 -11.31
C ASN A 312 7.19 36.45 -10.61
N PHE A 313 6.70 35.45 -11.35
CA PHE A 313 5.92 34.36 -10.78
C PHE A 313 6.77 33.13 -10.43
N HIS A 314 6.59 32.62 -9.21
CA HIS A 314 7.14 31.36 -8.75
C HIS A 314 6.44 30.17 -9.45
N PHE A 315 5.11 30.12 -9.48
CA PHE A 315 4.34 29.18 -10.30
C PHE A 315 2.99 29.78 -10.75
N ILE A 316 2.38 29.13 -11.75
CA ILE A 316 1.00 29.34 -12.18
C ILE A 316 0.37 27.94 -12.24
N ASP A 317 -0.76 27.74 -11.58
CA ASP A 317 -1.51 26.49 -11.52
C ASP A 317 -2.95 26.71 -11.96
N THR A 318 -3.38 25.92 -12.95
CA THR A 318 -4.73 25.93 -13.51
C THR A 318 -5.33 24.52 -13.54
N ALA A 319 -4.80 23.59 -12.75
CA ALA A 319 -5.22 22.18 -12.75
C ALA A 319 -6.67 22.02 -12.30
N THR A 320 -7.17 22.92 -11.46
CA THR A 320 -8.58 22.98 -11.07
C THR A 320 -9.35 23.80 -12.11
N PRO A 321 -10.36 23.23 -12.81
CA PRO A 321 -11.14 23.96 -13.80
C PRO A 321 -11.76 25.24 -13.23
N GLY A 322 -11.55 26.35 -13.92
CA GLY A 322 -12.08 27.66 -13.55
C GLY A 322 -11.38 28.34 -12.37
N LEU A 323 -10.33 27.76 -11.81
CA LEU A 323 -9.50 28.35 -10.75
C LEU A 323 -8.06 28.52 -11.26
N THR A 324 -7.53 29.73 -11.14
CA THR A 324 -6.14 30.03 -11.45
C THR A 324 -5.43 30.43 -10.16
N LYS A 325 -4.40 29.68 -9.76
CA LYS A 325 -3.56 29.99 -8.62
C LYS A 325 -2.20 30.48 -9.10
N ILE A 326 -1.70 31.58 -8.56
CA ILE A 326 -0.41 32.16 -8.90
C ILE A 326 0.31 32.43 -7.59
N ALA A 327 1.53 31.91 -7.45
CA ALA A 327 2.45 32.36 -6.40
C ALA A 327 3.53 33.23 -7.03
N THR A 328 3.80 34.37 -6.43
CA THR A 328 4.81 35.33 -6.86
C THR A 328 6.13 35.06 -6.14
N ARG A 329 7.24 35.55 -6.70
CA ARG A 329 8.59 35.31 -6.15
C ARG A 329 8.87 36.05 -4.86
N ASP A 330 8.14 37.13 -4.60
CA ASP A 330 8.15 37.88 -3.35
C ASP A 330 7.19 37.29 -2.30
N GLY A 331 6.59 36.11 -2.52
CA GLY A 331 5.75 35.43 -1.53
C GLY A 331 4.31 35.94 -1.45
N GLY A 332 3.85 36.69 -2.45
CA GLY A 332 2.44 36.99 -2.67
C GLY A 332 1.74 35.85 -3.41
N HIS A 333 0.44 35.72 -3.21
CA HIS A 333 -0.39 34.69 -3.84
C HIS A 333 -1.68 35.29 -4.36
N VAL A 334 -2.13 34.78 -5.50
CA VAL A 334 -3.36 35.19 -6.17
C VAL A 334 -4.16 33.96 -6.54
N GLU A 335 -5.44 33.94 -6.21
CA GLU A 335 -6.41 32.94 -6.64
C GLU A 335 -7.56 33.60 -7.40
N ILE A 336 -7.73 33.27 -8.68
CA ILE A 336 -8.77 33.86 -9.53
C ILE A 336 -9.78 32.78 -9.90
N ARG A 337 -11.05 32.99 -9.55
CA ARG A 337 -12.16 32.12 -9.92
C ARG A 337 -13.23 32.92 -10.64
N GLY A 338 -13.43 32.65 -11.92
CA GLY A 338 -14.25 33.53 -12.77
C GLY A 338 -13.64 34.93 -12.84
N ARG A 339 -14.40 35.92 -12.37
CA ARG A 339 -14.03 37.35 -12.29
C ARG A 339 -13.75 37.83 -10.86
N MET A 340 -13.62 36.92 -9.90
CA MET A 340 -13.25 37.27 -8.52
C MET A 340 -11.83 36.82 -8.22
N ALA A 341 -11.03 37.72 -7.64
CA ALA A 341 -9.66 37.45 -7.23
C ALA A 341 -9.51 37.51 -5.71
N LYS A 342 -8.79 36.56 -5.14
CA LYS A 342 -8.29 36.62 -3.77
C LYS A 342 -6.80 36.81 -3.78
N VAL A 343 -6.30 37.76 -2.99
CA VAL A 343 -4.87 38.04 -2.84
C VAL A 343 -4.46 37.79 -1.39
N PHE A 344 -3.35 37.11 -1.16
CA PHE A 344 -2.85 36.81 0.18
C PHE A 344 -1.32 36.67 0.21
N GLY A 345 -0.72 36.52 1.39
CA GLY A 345 0.73 36.52 1.56
C GLY A 345 1.33 37.93 1.46
N ALA A 346 2.58 38.02 1.00
CA ALA A 346 3.33 39.26 0.94
C ALA A 346 2.67 40.32 0.04
N ARG A 347 2.82 41.60 0.40
CA ARG A 347 2.37 42.72 -0.43
C ARG A 347 3.42 43.04 -1.50
N GLY A 348 2.98 43.24 -2.75
CA GLY A 348 3.87 43.59 -3.85
C GLY A 348 3.38 43.14 -5.22
N ILE A 349 4.08 42.18 -5.83
CA ILE A 349 3.85 41.72 -7.21
C ILE A 349 2.41 41.21 -7.37
N ALA A 350 1.88 40.49 -6.39
CA ALA A 350 0.54 39.93 -6.42
C ALA A 350 -0.55 41.02 -6.45
N ASP A 351 -0.40 42.05 -5.61
CA ASP A 351 -1.34 43.18 -5.55
C ASP A 351 -1.29 44.01 -6.84
N ASN A 352 -0.09 44.28 -7.37
CA ASN A 352 0.08 45.00 -8.64
C ASN A 352 -0.55 44.23 -9.80
N PHE A 353 -0.40 42.90 -9.82
CA PHE A 353 -0.98 42.06 -10.88
C PHE A 353 -2.51 42.13 -10.89
N VAL A 354 -3.13 42.04 -9.71
CA VAL A 354 -4.59 42.08 -9.60
C VAL A 354 -5.14 43.48 -9.85
N ALA A 355 -4.42 44.54 -9.48
CA ALA A 355 -4.78 45.92 -9.84
C ALA A 355 -4.76 46.16 -11.36
N GLU A 356 -3.80 45.58 -12.09
CA GLU A 356 -3.75 45.65 -13.56
C GLU A 356 -4.98 44.95 -14.18
N LEU A 357 -5.32 43.75 -13.69
CA LEU A 357 -6.51 43.02 -14.15
C LEU A 357 -7.82 43.77 -13.87
N ASP A 358 -7.91 44.42 -12.72
CA ASP A 358 -9.05 45.27 -12.36
C ASP A 358 -9.19 46.46 -13.31
N GLY A 359 -8.08 47.14 -13.61
CA GLY A 359 -8.03 48.26 -14.55
C GLY A 359 -8.45 47.88 -15.98
N MET A 360 -8.29 46.60 -16.34
CA MET A 360 -8.74 46.02 -17.61
C MET A 360 -10.19 45.50 -17.58
N ALA A 361 -10.89 45.64 -16.45
CA ALA A 361 -12.22 45.07 -16.21
C ALA A 361 -12.28 43.54 -16.41
N GLU A 362 -11.19 42.82 -16.11
CA GLU A 362 -11.17 41.35 -16.08
C GLU A 362 -11.72 40.79 -14.76
N LEU A 363 -11.76 41.63 -13.72
CA LEU A 363 -12.25 41.29 -12.39
C LEU A 363 -13.45 42.19 -12.01
N ASP A 364 -14.37 41.62 -11.22
CA ASP A 364 -15.51 42.32 -10.62
C ASP A 364 -15.32 42.54 -9.11
N ASP A 365 -14.50 41.70 -8.47
CA ASP A 365 -14.28 41.74 -7.02
C ASP A 365 -12.87 41.26 -6.66
N ILE A 366 -12.24 41.96 -5.72
CA ILE A 366 -10.89 41.68 -5.22
C ILE A 366 -10.93 41.63 -3.70
N GLU A 367 -10.67 40.44 -3.16
CA GLU A 367 -10.60 40.20 -1.73
C GLU A 367 -9.15 40.03 -1.27
N ARG A 368 -8.61 40.99 -0.51
CA ARG A 368 -7.30 40.83 0.16
C ARG A 368 -7.50 40.09 1.48
N LEU A 369 -6.93 38.90 1.60
CA LEU A 369 -6.89 38.15 2.85
C LEU A 369 -5.66 38.59 3.65
N GLU A 370 -5.87 39.51 4.60
CA GLU A 370 -4.82 39.99 5.50
C GLU A 370 -4.37 38.89 6.46
N GLU A 371 -3.09 38.92 6.83
CA GLU A 371 -2.56 38.09 7.91
C GLU A 371 -3.05 38.65 9.25
N LEU A 372 -4.02 37.98 9.87
CA LEU A 372 -4.65 38.51 11.09
C LEU A 372 -4.12 37.84 12.36
N LYS A 373 -3.78 36.56 12.31
CA LYS A 373 -3.62 35.68 13.49
C LYS A 373 -2.54 34.63 13.24
N SER A 374 -1.86 34.18 14.30
CA SER A 374 -0.86 33.12 14.19
C SER A 374 -0.79 32.24 15.43
N LEU A 375 -0.38 30.99 15.23
CA LEU A 375 -0.03 30.03 16.29
C LEU A 375 1.43 29.64 16.11
N ARG A 376 2.16 29.48 17.21
CA ARG A 376 3.57 29.10 17.19
C ARG A 376 3.85 27.97 18.15
N ARG A 377 4.83 27.11 17.81
CA ARG A 377 5.41 26.17 18.76
C ARG A 377 5.97 26.93 19.97
N LYS A 378 5.61 26.49 21.17
CA LYS A 378 6.07 27.09 22.42
C LYS A 378 7.60 27.13 22.50
N GLY A 379 8.13 28.29 22.88
CA GLY A 379 9.54 28.52 23.12
C GLY A 379 9.92 28.63 24.60
N ASN A 380 11.22 28.77 24.86
CA ASN A 380 11.70 29.25 26.15
C ASN A 380 11.59 30.79 26.18
N GLY A 381 10.61 31.33 26.92
CA GLY A 381 10.42 32.77 27.12
C GLY A 381 9.60 33.47 26.03
N ALA A 382 9.28 34.75 26.24
CA ALA A 382 8.54 35.57 25.29
C ALA A 382 9.36 35.77 24.01
N ARG A 383 8.76 35.47 22.85
CA ARG A 383 9.39 35.62 21.54
C ARG A 383 8.69 36.74 20.77
N PRO A 384 9.43 37.67 20.16
CA PRO A 384 8.81 38.68 19.32
C PRO A 384 8.06 38.02 18.16
N ARG A 385 6.90 38.59 17.80
CA ARG A 385 6.17 38.18 16.59
C ARG A 385 7.10 38.33 15.39
N ARG A 386 7.16 37.31 14.52
CA ARG A 386 7.82 37.48 13.22
C ARG A 386 7.13 38.63 12.48
N ASN A 387 7.91 39.41 11.73
CA ASN A 387 7.31 40.48 10.96
C ASN A 387 6.29 39.86 9.98
N PRO A 388 5.02 40.30 9.96
CA PRO A 388 4.02 39.79 9.03
C PRO A 388 4.44 39.97 7.57
N ASP A 389 5.18 41.04 7.28
CA ASP A 389 5.69 41.36 5.95
C ASP A 389 7.00 40.61 5.60
N GLU A 390 7.57 39.87 6.54
CA GLU A 390 8.74 39.02 6.26
C GLU A 390 8.31 37.81 5.44
N VAL A 391 9.04 37.57 4.34
CA VAL A 391 8.83 36.46 3.43
C VAL A 391 9.82 35.35 3.78
N PRO A 392 9.44 34.38 4.62
CA PRO A 392 10.32 33.28 4.97
C PRO A 392 10.71 32.48 3.72
N GLN A 393 11.86 31.82 3.75
CA GLN A 393 12.28 30.90 2.68
C GLN A 393 12.61 29.55 3.31
N LEU A 394 11.83 28.53 2.96
CA LEU A 394 12.01 27.17 3.44
C LEU A 394 12.73 26.32 2.39
N PRO A 395 13.66 25.44 2.81
CA PRO A 395 14.25 24.44 1.94
C PRO A 395 13.18 23.53 1.29
N PRO A 396 13.31 23.12 0.02
CA PRO A 396 12.29 22.33 -0.68
C PRO A 396 11.93 21.01 -0.01
N ASP A 397 12.91 20.33 0.59
CA ASP A 397 12.73 19.10 1.37
C ASP A 397 11.85 19.34 2.60
N ARG A 398 12.03 20.48 3.28
CA ARG A 398 11.22 20.88 4.42
C ARG A 398 9.78 21.22 4.00
N VAL A 399 9.59 21.91 2.87
CA VAL A 399 8.27 22.21 2.30
C VAL A 399 7.53 20.92 1.96
N GLY A 400 8.17 20.00 1.24
CA GLY A 400 7.57 18.70 0.90
C GLY A 400 7.19 17.89 2.14
N SER A 401 8.09 17.83 3.13
CA SER A 401 7.84 17.13 4.40
C SER A 401 6.66 17.73 5.19
N LEU A 402 6.53 19.05 5.23
CA LEU A 402 5.39 19.73 5.86
C LEU A 402 4.08 19.42 5.10
N ALA A 403 4.11 19.47 3.77
CA ALA A 403 2.95 19.19 2.95
C ALA A 403 2.45 17.74 3.13
N ASP A 404 3.36 16.77 3.19
CA ASP A 404 3.00 15.36 3.41
C ASP A 404 2.36 15.12 4.79
N ARG A 405 2.82 15.82 5.83
CA ARG A 405 2.18 15.79 7.16
C ARG A 405 0.78 16.40 7.14
N TRP A 406 0.54 17.45 6.36
CA TRP A 406 -0.81 17.98 6.18
C TRP A 406 -1.71 17.02 5.37
N ARG A 407 -1.17 16.35 4.36
CA ARG A 407 -1.88 15.30 3.59
C ARG A 407 -2.26 14.12 4.46
N SER A 408 -1.38 13.66 5.34
CA SER A 408 -1.68 12.56 6.27
C SER A 408 -2.79 12.90 7.26
N ARG A 409 -3.00 14.21 7.54
CA ARG A 409 -4.14 14.72 8.32
C ARG A 409 -5.43 14.88 7.51
N GLY A 410 -5.43 14.50 6.24
CA GLY A 410 -6.60 14.54 5.36
C GLY A 410 -6.78 15.86 4.59
N PHE A 411 -5.82 16.78 4.65
CA PHE A 411 -5.87 18.02 3.87
C PHE A 411 -5.28 17.80 2.48
N THR A 412 -6.10 17.95 1.45
CA THR A 412 -5.68 17.69 0.06
C THR A 412 -5.50 18.97 -0.76
N LYS A 413 -6.11 20.07 -0.34
CA LYS A 413 -6.00 21.37 -1.00
C LYS A 413 -4.81 22.16 -0.45
N ILE A 414 -3.62 21.75 -0.90
CA ILE A 414 -2.34 22.28 -0.42
C ILE A 414 -1.57 22.88 -1.60
N THR A 415 -0.96 24.03 -1.36
CA THR A 415 -0.02 24.68 -2.27
C THR A 415 1.36 24.70 -1.62
N GLU A 416 2.36 24.15 -2.31
CA GLU A 416 3.75 24.15 -1.87
C GLU A 416 4.50 25.34 -2.49
N ALA A 417 5.08 26.20 -1.65
CA ALA A 417 5.81 27.37 -2.12
C ALA A 417 7.08 27.62 -1.26
N PRO A 418 8.05 28.41 -1.76
CA PRO A 418 9.28 28.69 -1.01
C PRO A 418 9.01 29.42 0.30
N ASP A 419 7.92 30.19 0.37
CA ASP A 419 7.43 30.88 1.55
C ASP A 419 6.59 30.00 2.49
N GLY A 420 6.51 28.70 2.25
CA GLY A 420 5.85 27.75 3.13
C GLY A 420 4.80 26.89 2.45
N VAL A 421 4.10 26.12 3.27
CA VAL A 421 2.99 25.27 2.82
C VAL A 421 1.68 26.00 3.09
N TRP A 422 0.88 26.20 2.05
CA TRP A 422 -0.40 26.91 2.13
C TRP A 422 -1.57 25.93 2.05
N ILE A 423 -2.48 25.98 3.01
CA ILE A 423 -3.63 25.10 3.12
C ILE A 423 -4.92 25.91 2.97
N GLU A 424 -5.78 25.48 2.04
CA GLU A 424 -7.11 26.05 1.82
C GLU A 424 -8.11 25.43 2.80
N ILE A 425 -8.60 26.25 3.75
CA ILE A 425 -9.62 25.83 4.73
C ILE A 425 -10.78 26.82 4.67
N GLY A 426 -11.81 26.45 3.91
CA GLY A 426 -12.97 27.32 3.68
C GLY A 426 -12.57 28.67 3.10
N LYS A 427 -12.89 29.75 3.81
CA LYS A 427 -12.56 31.14 3.41
C LYS A 427 -11.16 31.59 3.84
N CYS A 428 -10.43 30.79 4.62
CA CYS A 428 -9.11 31.13 5.13
C CYS A 428 -8.00 30.45 4.32
N ARG A 429 -6.81 31.03 4.37
CA ARG A 429 -5.57 30.39 3.93
C ARG A 429 -4.64 30.27 5.12
N LEU A 430 -4.18 29.06 5.39
CA LEU A 430 -3.26 28.76 6.48
C LEU A 430 -1.87 28.57 5.89
N GLN A 431 -0.88 29.34 6.34
CA GLN A 431 0.52 29.20 5.95
C GLN A 431 1.29 28.48 7.06
N ASP A 432 1.97 27.39 6.73
CA ASP A 432 2.81 26.61 7.65
C ASP A 432 4.29 26.81 7.35
N LEU A 433 5.00 27.34 8.35
CA LEU A 433 6.44 27.57 8.37
C LEU A 433 7.20 26.49 9.16
N GLY A 434 6.47 25.51 9.69
CA GLY A 434 6.93 24.42 10.53
C GLY A 434 6.86 24.72 12.02
N ASP A 435 7.45 25.84 12.45
CA ASP A 435 7.39 26.30 13.84
C ASP A 435 6.28 27.34 14.10
N GLU A 436 5.65 27.83 13.04
CA GLU A 436 4.64 28.88 13.06
C GLU A 436 3.58 28.61 11.99
N LEU A 437 2.34 28.90 12.34
CA LEU A 437 1.17 28.80 11.48
C LEU A 437 0.50 30.17 11.42
N ARG A 438 0.36 30.74 10.23
CA ARG A 438 -0.27 32.06 10.00
C ARG A 438 -1.60 31.90 9.30
N ILE A 439 -2.62 32.61 9.76
CA ILE A 439 -3.96 32.59 9.17
C ILE A 439 -4.21 33.90 8.42
N HIS A 440 -4.61 33.76 7.17
CA HIS A 440 -5.01 34.86 6.30
C HIS A 440 -6.52 34.84 6.05
N GLY A 441 -7.20 35.96 6.31
CA GLY A 441 -8.65 36.16 6.12
C GLY A 441 -9.42 36.51 7.40
N GLN A 442 -10.60 37.14 7.25
CA GLN A 442 -11.33 37.85 8.32
C GLN A 442 -11.75 37.02 9.56
N ALA A 443 -12.08 35.73 9.40
CA ALA A 443 -12.53 34.90 10.52
C ALA A 443 -11.96 33.49 10.41
N ALA A 444 -11.09 33.11 11.34
CA ALA A 444 -10.61 31.74 11.44
C ALA A 444 -11.81 30.81 11.71
N SER A 445 -12.21 30.06 10.70
CA SER A 445 -13.27 29.06 10.88
C SER A 445 -12.86 28.06 11.96
N ASP A 446 -13.83 27.47 12.67
CA ASP A 446 -13.55 26.41 13.66
C ASP A 446 -12.71 25.28 13.06
N ALA A 447 -12.91 24.99 11.76
CA ALA A 447 -12.13 24.01 11.02
C ALA A 447 -10.65 24.39 10.92
N ALA A 448 -10.34 25.69 10.74
CA ALA A 448 -8.97 26.17 10.69
C ALA A 448 -8.31 26.08 12.07
N VAL A 449 -9.01 26.51 13.13
CA VAL A 449 -8.50 26.38 14.51
C VAL A 449 -8.23 24.91 14.84
N ARG A 450 -9.19 24.02 14.58
CA ARG A 450 -9.02 22.57 14.76
C ARG A 450 -7.81 22.00 14.04
N ALA A 451 -7.62 22.40 12.78
CA ALA A 451 -6.48 21.97 11.98
C ALA A 451 -5.14 22.38 12.62
N MET A 452 -5.07 23.60 13.14
CA MET A 452 -3.86 24.10 13.79
C MET A 452 -3.60 23.45 15.16
N ILE A 453 -4.65 23.20 15.96
CA ILE A 453 -4.54 22.45 17.21
C ILE A 453 -4.09 21.01 16.95
N SER A 454 -4.63 20.35 15.92
CA SER A 454 -4.19 19.00 15.53
C SER A 454 -2.71 18.95 15.19
N LYS A 455 -2.18 19.97 14.49
CA LYS A 455 -0.72 20.08 14.30
C LYS A 455 0.02 20.22 15.63
N ALA A 456 -0.49 21.03 16.56
CA ALA A 456 0.16 21.23 17.85
C ALA A 456 0.24 19.95 18.70
N VAL A 457 -0.80 19.12 18.68
CA VAL A 457 -0.82 17.80 19.32
C VAL A 457 0.27 16.90 18.74
N ASP A 458 0.35 16.84 17.41
CA ASP A 458 1.23 15.89 16.74
C ASP A 458 2.71 16.34 16.68
N GLU A 459 2.96 17.66 16.60
CA GLU A 459 4.28 18.21 16.26
C GLU A 459 4.87 19.16 17.32
N TRP A 460 4.06 19.72 18.23
CA TRP A 460 4.49 20.79 19.15
C TRP A 460 4.35 20.43 20.62
N ASP A 461 4.46 19.14 20.95
CA ASP A 461 4.44 18.64 22.33
C ASP A 461 3.17 19.06 23.09
N SER A 462 2.04 19.17 22.37
CA SER A 462 0.75 19.64 22.89
C SER A 462 0.83 21.01 23.61
N SER A 463 1.69 21.91 23.12
CA SER A 463 1.80 23.27 23.65
C SER A 463 2.03 24.30 22.53
N LEU A 464 1.37 25.45 22.65
CA LEU A 464 1.45 26.50 21.64
C LEU A 464 1.36 27.91 22.25
N GLU A 465 1.89 28.87 21.50
CA GLU A 465 1.71 30.31 21.74
C GLU A 465 0.72 30.86 20.71
N VAL A 466 -0.28 31.61 21.16
CA VAL A 466 -1.32 32.20 20.30
C VAL A 466 -1.18 33.71 20.22
N PHE A 467 -1.23 34.22 18.99
CA PHE A 467 -1.23 35.65 18.67
C PHE A 467 -2.52 36.01 17.91
N GLY A 468 -3.16 37.10 18.32
CA GLY A 468 -4.36 37.62 17.66
C GLY A 468 -5.33 38.28 18.65
N GLU A 469 -6.53 38.59 18.15
CA GLU A 469 -7.60 39.15 18.98
C GLU A 469 -8.17 38.14 19.99
N ARG A 470 -8.81 38.67 21.04
CA ARG A 470 -9.33 37.85 22.16
C ARG A 470 -10.31 36.77 21.72
N ALA A 471 -11.21 37.06 20.79
CA ALA A 471 -12.18 36.08 20.28
C ALA A 471 -11.48 34.85 19.67
N PHE A 472 -10.39 35.08 18.93
CA PHE A 472 -9.59 33.99 18.35
C PHE A 472 -8.80 33.22 19.41
N LYS A 473 -8.22 33.92 20.39
CA LYS A 473 -7.52 33.28 21.52
C LYS A 473 -8.49 32.41 22.35
N ASP A 474 -9.69 32.88 22.62
CA ASP A 474 -10.78 32.15 23.31
C ASP A 474 -11.21 30.89 22.53
N GLN A 475 -11.45 31.02 21.22
CA GLN A 475 -11.80 29.89 20.36
C GLN A 475 -10.68 28.85 20.29
N THR A 476 -9.43 29.30 20.19
CA THR A 476 -8.23 28.46 20.20
C THR A 476 -8.12 27.70 21.53
N TRP A 477 -8.32 28.39 22.65
CA TRP A 477 -8.28 27.78 23.97
C TRP A 477 -9.35 26.71 24.14
N LEU A 478 -10.60 26.99 23.74
CA LEU A 478 -11.71 26.04 23.86
C LEU A 478 -11.42 24.74 23.08
N GLU A 479 -10.93 24.87 21.84
CA GLU A 479 -10.59 23.71 21.03
C GLU A 479 -9.33 22.98 21.54
N ALA A 480 -8.36 23.72 22.06
CA ALA A 480 -7.17 23.15 22.69
C ALA A 480 -7.52 22.31 23.94
N GLN A 481 -8.47 22.75 24.78
CA GLN A 481 -8.92 21.99 25.94
C GLN A 481 -9.52 20.63 25.56
N ARG A 482 -10.27 20.57 24.44
CA ARG A 482 -10.84 19.31 23.93
C ARG A 482 -9.77 18.29 23.53
N GLN A 483 -8.57 18.76 23.18
CA GLN A 483 -7.47 17.94 22.67
C GLN A 483 -6.27 17.88 23.63
N GLY A 484 -6.40 18.41 24.84
CA GLY A 484 -5.34 18.39 25.87
C GLY A 484 -4.12 19.27 25.54
N VAL A 485 -4.31 20.37 24.82
CA VAL A 485 -3.23 21.28 24.40
C VAL A 485 -3.15 22.50 25.33
N ALA A 486 -1.94 22.82 25.80
CA ALA A 486 -1.68 24.01 26.60
C ALA A 486 -1.50 25.25 25.72
N VAL A 487 -2.29 26.29 25.97
CA VAL A 487 -2.26 27.56 25.22
C VAL A 487 -1.61 28.65 26.05
N TYR A 488 -0.63 29.33 25.46
CA TYR A 488 0.08 30.46 26.06
C TYR A 488 -0.20 31.71 25.23
N ASP A 489 -0.36 32.84 25.91
CA ASP A 489 -0.48 34.13 25.27
C ASP A 489 0.89 34.57 24.76
N ALA A 490 1.03 34.85 23.45
CA ALA A 490 2.31 35.19 22.85
C ALA A 490 2.88 36.53 23.32
N ASP A 491 2.01 37.47 23.74
CA ASP A 491 2.41 38.82 24.16
C ASP A 491 3.01 38.80 25.57
N THR A 492 2.48 37.94 26.44
CA THR A 492 2.89 37.84 27.86
C THR A 492 3.77 36.62 28.17
N GLY A 493 3.73 35.59 27.33
CA GLY A 493 4.37 34.28 27.57
C GLY A 493 3.72 33.45 28.68
N GLN A 494 2.61 33.90 29.25
CA GLN A 494 1.89 33.23 30.34
C GLN A 494 0.79 32.30 29.79
N PRO A 495 0.31 31.32 30.58
CA PRO A 495 -0.88 30.54 30.22
C PRO A 495 -2.05 31.47 29.86
N TYR A 496 -2.70 31.22 28.74
CA TYR A 496 -3.82 32.04 28.30
C TYR A 496 -5.05 31.77 29.17
N GLU A 497 -5.63 32.84 29.74
CA GLU A 497 -6.87 32.79 30.48
C GLU A 497 -8.05 33.23 29.58
N PRO A 498 -9.03 32.34 29.31
CA PRO A 498 -10.16 32.66 28.45
C PRO A 498 -11.14 33.62 29.13
N SER A 499 -12.08 34.19 28.38
CA SER A 499 -13.21 34.93 28.95
C SER A 499 -14.08 34.07 29.89
N GLU A 500 -14.73 34.70 30.87
CA GLU A 500 -15.60 34.01 31.83
C GLU A 500 -16.74 33.23 31.17
N GLU A 501 -17.27 33.74 30.06
CA GLU A 501 -18.33 33.11 29.29
C GLU A 501 -17.89 31.76 28.70
N VAL A 502 -16.71 31.74 28.07
CA VAL A 502 -16.13 30.53 27.45
C VAL A 502 -15.75 29.51 28.52
N ARG A 503 -15.22 29.96 29.65
CA ARG A 503 -14.90 29.09 30.79
C ARG A 503 -16.14 28.40 31.35
N ARG A 504 -17.23 29.14 31.59
CA ARG A 504 -18.50 28.58 32.10
C ARG A 504 -19.12 27.58 31.12
N ALA A 505 -19.08 27.88 29.83
CA ALA A 505 -19.60 26.97 28.80
C ALA A 505 -18.85 25.62 28.80
N PHE A 506 -17.52 25.66 28.90
CA PHE A 506 -16.70 24.45 28.94
C PHE A 506 -16.94 23.60 30.21
N GLU A 507 -17.02 24.23 31.38
CA GLU A 507 -17.30 23.55 32.65
C GLU A 507 -18.68 22.87 32.64
N GLY A 508 -19.70 23.51 32.03
CA GLY A 508 -21.03 22.93 31.85
C GLY A 508 -21.05 21.70 30.95
N ASP A 509 -20.33 21.73 29.82
CA ASP A 509 -20.22 20.59 28.90
C ASP A 509 -19.55 19.37 29.56
N GLN A 510 -18.48 19.59 30.33
CA GLN A 510 -17.79 18.52 31.06
C GLN A 510 -18.67 17.84 32.11
N TYR A 511 -19.50 18.62 32.81
CA TYR A 511 -20.44 18.08 33.78
C TYR A 511 -21.49 17.17 33.12
N ARG A 512 -22.08 17.61 32.00
CA ARG A 512 -23.09 16.85 31.25
C ARG A 512 -22.55 15.50 30.74
N ILE A 513 -21.37 15.50 30.13
CA ILE A 513 -20.75 14.27 29.58
C ILE A 513 -20.52 13.23 30.68
N ARG A 514 -20.11 13.66 31.88
CA ARG A 514 -19.89 12.76 33.02
C ARG A 514 -21.20 12.12 33.48
N SER A 515 -22.25 12.91 33.61
CA SER A 515 -23.59 12.43 34.02
C SER A 515 -24.14 11.38 33.04
N GLU A 516 -24.06 11.66 31.73
CA GLU A 516 -24.54 10.72 30.69
C GLU A 516 -23.77 9.38 30.71
N HIS A 517 -22.46 9.42 31.00
CA HIS A 517 -21.65 8.21 31.07
C HIS A 517 -22.02 7.32 32.27
N ASP A 518 -22.26 7.93 33.43
CA ASP A 518 -22.64 7.22 34.65
C ASP A 518 -24.02 6.54 34.50
N GLU A 519 -24.98 7.21 33.87
CA GLU A 519 -26.31 6.65 33.57
C GLU A 519 -26.23 5.42 32.63
N ILE A 520 -25.43 5.49 31.57
CA ILE A 520 -25.26 4.38 30.62
C ILE A 520 -24.65 3.14 31.29
N ASN A 521 -23.69 3.34 32.21
CA ASN A 521 -23.05 2.24 32.92
C ASN A 521 -24.01 1.55 33.90
N ALA A 522 -24.87 2.32 34.58
CA ALA A 522 -25.91 1.78 35.46
C ALA A 522 -26.90 0.87 34.70
N ILE A 523 -27.37 1.30 33.52
CA ILE A 523 -28.29 0.52 32.67
C ILE A 523 -27.68 -0.82 32.24
N LYS A 524 -26.39 -0.83 31.86
CA LYS A 524 -25.68 -2.06 31.46
C LYS A 524 -25.56 -3.05 32.61
N SER A 525 -25.28 -2.57 33.82
CA SER A 525 -25.17 -3.41 35.02
C SER A 525 -26.49 -4.11 35.34
N HIS A 526 -27.63 -3.38 35.29
CA HIS A 526 -28.94 -3.96 35.56
C HIS A 526 -29.34 -5.03 34.55
N ARG A 527 -29.07 -4.82 33.25
CA ARG A 527 -29.31 -5.86 32.22
C ARG A 527 -28.49 -7.12 32.45
N ALA A 528 -27.21 -6.96 32.79
CA ALA A 528 -26.34 -8.11 33.07
C ALA A 528 -26.86 -8.95 34.26
N MET A 529 -27.38 -8.31 35.31
CA MET A 529 -27.98 -9.03 36.44
C MET A 529 -29.29 -9.73 36.05
N ALA A 530 -30.15 -9.08 35.26
CA ALA A 530 -31.39 -9.70 34.77
C ALA A 530 -31.13 -10.93 33.88
N ALA A 531 -30.11 -10.89 33.03
CA ALA A 531 -29.70 -12.03 32.22
C ALA A 531 -29.24 -13.21 33.09
N LEU A 532 -28.39 -12.96 34.11
CA LEU A 532 -27.96 -14.00 35.03
C LEU A 532 -29.12 -14.61 35.82
N VAL A 533 -30.12 -13.81 36.22
CA VAL A 533 -31.34 -14.28 36.89
C VAL A 533 -32.12 -15.22 35.98
N LEU A 534 -32.31 -14.87 34.71
CA LEU A 534 -33.02 -15.69 33.72
C LEU A 534 -32.28 -17.00 33.41
N GLU A 535 -30.97 -16.93 33.20
CA GLU A 535 -30.13 -18.11 32.94
C GLU A 535 -30.10 -19.06 34.15
N ALA A 536 -29.96 -18.52 35.36
CA ALA A 536 -30.02 -19.31 36.59
C ALA A 536 -31.40 -19.96 36.80
N ALA A 537 -32.49 -19.25 36.48
CA ALA A 537 -33.85 -19.80 36.53
C ALA A 537 -34.04 -20.94 35.52
N ALA A 538 -33.38 -20.88 34.37
CA ALA A 538 -33.38 -21.94 33.35
C ALA A 538 -32.55 -23.18 33.72
N GLY A 539 -31.86 -23.15 34.87
CA GLY A 539 -31.05 -24.25 35.37
C GLY A 539 -29.57 -24.17 34.99
N ASP A 540 -29.08 -23.04 34.48
CA ASP A 540 -27.64 -22.82 34.27
C ASP A 540 -26.93 -22.66 35.62
N THR A 541 -26.14 -23.66 35.98
CA THR A 541 -25.39 -23.70 37.23
C THR A 541 -24.23 -22.71 37.25
N ALA A 542 -23.64 -22.37 36.10
CA ALA A 542 -22.57 -21.39 36.01
C ALA A 542 -23.11 -19.96 36.16
N ALA A 543 -24.27 -19.67 35.58
CA ALA A 543 -24.98 -18.40 35.78
C ALA A 543 -25.38 -18.23 37.26
N LEU A 544 -25.90 -19.28 37.89
CA LEU A 544 -26.23 -19.27 39.31
C LEU A 544 -25.00 -19.04 40.20
N THR A 545 -23.86 -19.66 39.90
CA THR A 545 -22.60 -19.41 40.64
C THR A 545 -22.14 -17.96 40.49
N LYS A 546 -22.22 -17.37 39.30
CA LYS A 546 -21.91 -15.95 39.08
C LYS A 546 -22.90 -15.04 39.80
N LEU A 547 -24.18 -15.38 39.81
CA LEU A 547 -25.20 -14.62 40.52
C LEU A 547 -24.95 -14.65 42.02
N LYS A 548 -24.62 -15.81 42.61
CA LYS A 548 -24.23 -15.93 44.03
C LYS A 548 -23.04 -15.06 44.43
N ALA A 549 -22.08 -14.89 43.53
CA ALA A 549 -20.89 -14.09 43.78
C ALA A 549 -21.15 -12.57 43.67
N ASN A 550 -22.06 -12.15 42.80
CA ASN A 550 -22.32 -10.73 42.52
C ASN A 550 -23.54 -10.18 43.26
N ASP A 551 -24.56 -11.00 43.49
CA ASP A 551 -25.84 -10.62 44.10
C ASP A 551 -26.53 -11.85 44.71
N ARG A 552 -26.18 -12.14 45.97
CA ARG A 552 -26.65 -13.32 46.69
C ARG A 552 -28.17 -13.31 46.90
N ASP A 553 -28.76 -12.15 47.08
CA ASP A 553 -30.20 -12.00 47.26
C ASP A 553 -30.95 -12.48 46.01
N LEU A 554 -30.49 -12.11 44.81
CA LEU A 554 -31.06 -12.63 43.56
C LEU A 554 -30.85 -14.14 43.39
N ALA A 555 -29.72 -14.68 43.84
CA ALA A 555 -29.48 -16.11 43.80
C ALA A 555 -30.38 -16.90 44.77
N ASP A 556 -30.60 -16.38 45.97
CA ASP A 556 -31.50 -16.98 46.97
C ASP A 556 -32.96 -16.88 46.53
N PHE A 557 -33.35 -15.83 45.81
CA PHE A 557 -34.65 -15.77 45.15
C PHE A 557 -34.85 -16.95 44.19
N ILE A 558 -33.88 -17.22 43.31
CA ILE A 558 -34.00 -18.34 42.35
C ILE A 558 -33.99 -19.72 43.02
N VAL A 559 -33.21 -19.90 44.10
CA VAL A 559 -32.96 -21.23 44.69
C VAL A 559 -33.94 -21.57 45.82
N LEU A 560 -34.35 -20.58 46.60
CA LEU A 560 -35.13 -20.79 47.83
C LEU A 560 -36.57 -20.27 47.72
N HIS A 561 -36.81 -19.24 46.90
CA HIS A 561 -38.14 -18.63 46.78
C HIS A 561 -38.97 -19.27 45.67
N LEU A 562 -38.36 -19.66 44.55
CA LEU A 562 -39.07 -20.18 43.38
C LEU A 562 -39.07 -21.71 43.31
N ASP A 563 -40.25 -22.27 43.00
CA ASP A 563 -40.38 -23.67 42.58
C ASP A 563 -40.10 -23.86 41.07
N ASP A 564 -40.09 -25.11 40.61
CA ASP A 564 -39.81 -25.46 39.21
C ASP A 564 -40.79 -24.82 38.20
N GLU A 565 -42.06 -24.70 38.57
CA GLU A 565 -43.09 -24.10 37.72
C GLU A 565 -42.89 -22.58 37.62
N GLN A 566 -42.61 -21.93 38.75
CA GLN A 566 -42.35 -20.51 38.85
C GLN A 566 -41.06 -20.10 38.14
N ARG A 567 -39.99 -20.91 38.24
CA ARG A 567 -38.76 -20.71 37.47
C ARG A 567 -39.03 -20.78 35.97
N GLY A 568 -39.80 -21.78 35.51
CA GLY A 568 -40.21 -21.90 34.12
C GLY A 568 -40.98 -20.67 33.61
N ARG A 569 -41.86 -20.09 34.44
CA ARG A 569 -42.58 -18.84 34.11
C ARG A 569 -41.67 -17.62 34.05
N LEU A 570 -40.66 -17.54 34.93
CA LEU A 570 -39.69 -16.44 34.94
C LEU A 570 -38.81 -16.45 33.69
N VAL A 571 -38.36 -17.62 33.24
CA VAL A 571 -37.56 -17.79 32.00
C VAL A 571 -38.32 -17.26 30.77
N GLY A 572 -39.65 -17.35 30.77
CA GLY A 572 -40.50 -16.84 29.69
C GLY A 572 -40.74 -15.32 29.71
N LYS A 573 -40.20 -14.57 30.67
CA LYS A 573 -40.41 -13.12 30.79
C LYS A 573 -39.42 -12.32 29.93
N PRO A 574 -39.85 -11.20 29.32
CA PRO A 574 -38.95 -10.27 28.69
C PRO A 574 -37.90 -9.75 29.67
N GLU A 575 -36.65 -9.64 29.24
CA GLU A 575 -35.54 -9.15 30.07
C GLU A 575 -35.82 -7.76 30.68
N ALA A 576 -36.51 -6.88 29.96
CA ALA A 576 -36.87 -5.54 30.46
C ALA A 576 -37.77 -5.59 31.70
N ASP A 577 -38.70 -6.55 31.75
CA ASP A 577 -39.59 -6.73 32.90
C ASP A 577 -38.81 -7.30 34.10
N VAL A 578 -37.84 -8.17 33.83
CA VAL A 578 -36.93 -8.72 34.85
C VAL A 578 -36.02 -7.62 35.41
N VAL A 579 -35.48 -6.73 34.56
CA VAL A 579 -34.70 -5.55 34.97
C VAL A 579 -35.51 -4.67 35.92
N ALA A 580 -36.77 -4.40 35.60
CA ALA A 580 -37.65 -3.58 36.45
C ALA A 580 -37.96 -4.26 37.80
N ALA A 581 -38.03 -5.60 37.82
CA ALA A 581 -38.36 -6.39 39.00
C ALA A 581 -37.15 -6.78 39.87
N LEU A 582 -35.90 -6.49 39.45
CA LEU A 582 -34.70 -6.85 40.22
C LEU A 582 -34.73 -6.38 41.69
N PRO A 583 -35.19 -5.15 42.04
CA PRO A 583 -35.28 -4.74 43.44
C PRO A 583 -36.21 -5.63 44.26
N GLU A 584 -37.38 -5.98 43.70
CA GLU A 584 -38.37 -6.85 44.34
C GLU A 584 -37.83 -8.28 44.49
N PHE A 585 -37.14 -8.80 43.48
CA PHE A 585 -36.51 -10.13 43.53
C PHE A 585 -35.48 -10.23 44.66
N ARG A 586 -34.66 -9.19 44.86
CA ARG A 586 -33.73 -9.15 46.01
C ARG A 586 -34.46 -9.23 47.34
N VAL A 587 -35.56 -8.49 47.48
CA VAL A 587 -36.40 -8.54 48.70
C VAL A 587 -36.92 -9.96 48.95
N PHE A 588 -37.47 -10.62 47.92
CA PHE A 588 -37.97 -12.00 48.05
C PHE A 588 -36.88 -13.01 48.40
N GLY A 589 -35.68 -12.86 47.81
CA GLY A 589 -34.54 -13.71 48.13
C GLY A 589 -34.09 -13.59 49.59
N ARG A 590 -33.99 -12.37 50.12
CA ARG A 590 -33.69 -12.15 51.55
C ARG A 590 -34.71 -12.81 52.47
N TYR A 591 -36.00 -12.72 52.14
CA TYR A 591 -37.05 -13.36 52.94
C TYR A 591 -36.99 -14.88 52.86
N ALA A 592 -36.74 -15.45 51.68
CA ALA A 592 -36.64 -16.90 51.50
C ALA A 592 -35.45 -17.48 52.27
N ARG A 593 -34.31 -16.78 52.25
CA ARG A 593 -33.12 -17.12 53.03
C ARG A 593 -33.42 -17.14 54.53
N ALA A 594 -34.05 -16.07 55.04
CA ALA A 594 -34.40 -15.97 56.46
C ALA A 594 -35.36 -17.08 56.93
N ALA A 595 -36.35 -17.45 56.10
CA ALA A 595 -37.30 -18.52 56.40
C ALA A 595 -36.64 -19.90 56.43
N GLU A 596 -35.74 -20.18 55.47
CA GLU A 596 -34.98 -21.44 55.42
C GLU A 596 -34.03 -21.58 56.62
N ASP A 597 -33.42 -20.47 57.06
CA ASP A 597 -32.55 -20.47 58.22
C ASP A 597 -33.33 -20.67 59.53
N GLU A 598 -34.54 -20.12 59.64
CA GLU A 598 -35.45 -20.37 60.77
C GLU A 598 -35.91 -21.83 60.83
N LYS A 599 -36.22 -22.44 59.67
CA LYS A 599 -36.56 -23.86 59.57
C LYS A 599 -35.41 -24.76 60.01
N ARG A 600 -34.19 -24.49 59.54
CA ARG A 600 -32.97 -25.22 59.94
C ARG A 600 -32.72 -25.15 61.45
N LYS A 601 -32.94 -23.98 62.05
CA LYS A 601 -32.86 -23.80 63.52
C LYS A 601 -33.87 -24.66 64.26
N ARG A 602 -35.12 -24.77 63.79
CA ARG A 602 -36.15 -25.63 64.40
C ARG A 602 -35.83 -27.12 64.29
N GLU A 603 -35.15 -27.53 63.22
CA GLU A 603 -34.73 -28.92 62.95
C GLU A 603 -33.38 -29.29 63.60
N GLY A 604 -32.76 -28.39 64.38
CA GLY A 604 -31.49 -28.63 65.06
C GLY A 604 -30.27 -28.69 64.13
N LEU A 605 -30.40 -28.20 62.89
CA LEU A 605 -29.33 -28.13 61.89
C LEU A 605 -28.57 -26.82 62.01
N ALA A 606 -27.25 -26.86 61.82
CA ALA A 606 -26.41 -25.66 61.83
C ALA A 606 -26.74 -24.74 60.63
N THR A 607 -26.87 -23.44 60.90
CA THR A 607 -26.96 -22.41 59.85
C THR A 607 -25.57 -22.25 59.21
N PRO A 608 -25.44 -22.20 57.87
CA PRO A 608 -24.16 -21.91 57.22
C PRO A 608 -23.61 -20.54 57.68
N ALA A 609 -22.29 -20.42 57.85
CA ALA A 609 -21.65 -19.14 58.17
C ALA A 609 -21.78 -18.16 56.99
N ASP A 610 -22.12 -16.91 57.27
CA ASP A 610 -22.20 -15.84 56.29
C ASP A 610 -20.80 -15.25 56.03
N ASP A 611 -20.15 -15.69 54.96
CA ASP A 611 -18.89 -15.12 54.48
C ASP A 611 -19.12 -14.00 53.43
N PHE A 612 -20.31 -13.39 53.40
CA PHE A 612 -20.64 -12.32 52.45
C PHE A 612 -20.77 -10.97 53.16
N GLU A 613 -19.79 -10.09 52.94
CA GLU A 613 -19.87 -8.68 53.35
C GLU A 613 -20.70 -7.93 52.30
N ALA A 614 -21.89 -7.46 52.69
CA ALA A 614 -22.78 -6.75 51.76
C ALA A 614 -22.09 -5.47 51.23
N PRO A 615 -22.14 -5.18 49.93
CA PRO A 615 -21.64 -3.92 49.40
C PRO A 615 -22.44 -2.74 50.01
N PRO A 616 -21.81 -1.55 50.18
CA PRO A 616 -22.45 -0.42 50.81
C PRO A 616 -23.75 -0.03 50.08
N PRO A 617 -24.79 0.44 50.79
CA PRO A 617 -26.07 0.78 50.17
C PRO A 617 -25.88 1.88 49.12
N VAL A 618 -26.47 1.65 47.95
CA VAL A 618 -26.61 2.67 46.91
C VAL A 618 -27.58 3.74 47.44
N PRO A 619 -27.26 5.03 47.39
CA PRO A 619 -28.15 6.07 47.92
C PRO A 619 -29.48 6.07 47.13
N GLY A 620 -30.61 5.76 47.78
CA GLY A 620 -31.94 5.94 47.18
C GLY A 620 -33.07 5.01 47.64
N ASP A 621 -32.78 3.89 48.31
CA ASP A 621 -33.83 2.91 48.69
C ASP A 621 -34.41 3.19 50.10
N ASP A 622 -35.17 4.28 50.23
CA ASP A 622 -36.11 4.49 51.34
C ASP A 622 -37.55 4.24 50.83
N TYR A 623 -38.00 2.99 50.90
CA TYR A 623 -39.43 2.67 50.79
C TYR A 623 -39.89 1.96 52.07
N GLU A 624 -40.53 2.72 52.95
CA GLU A 624 -41.26 2.21 54.11
C GLU A 624 -42.29 1.15 53.68
N VAL A 625 -42.07 -0.10 54.11
CA VAL A 625 -43.04 -1.18 53.94
C VAL A 625 -44.23 -0.95 54.87
N ARG A 626 -45.34 -0.41 54.35
CA ARG A 626 -46.66 -0.61 54.95
C ARG A 626 -47.04 -2.08 54.78
N ARG A 627 -47.18 -2.81 55.89
CA ARG A 627 -47.84 -4.12 55.89
C ARG A 627 -49.33 -3.96 55.56
N PRO A 628 -49.90 -4.84 54.72
CA PRO A 628 -51.26 -5.29 54.92
C PRO A 628 -51.32 -6.82 55.11
N ARG A 629 -52.45 -7.23 55.68
CA ARG A 629 -52.78 -8.55 56.23
C ARG A 629 -52.84 -9.68 55.21
#